data_AF-A0AAU1UPB7-F1
#
_entry.id   AF-A0AAU1UPB7-F1
#
_cell.length_a   1.000
_cell.length_b   1.000
_cell.length_c   1.000
_cell.angle_alpha   90.00
_cell.angle_beta   90.00
_cell.angle_gamma   90.00
#
_symmetry.space_group_name_H-M   'P 1'
#
loop_
_entity.id
_entity.type
_entity.pdbx_description
1 polymer ?
#
loop_
_entity_poly.entity_id
_entity_poly.type
_entity_poly.pdbx_seq_one_letter_code
_entity_poly.pdbx_strand_id
1 'polypeptide(L)' 'MRFPHDADAFGIGEYAAGAAAGHERALCVTLGSGIGSAFIDHGEPVNEGALVP' A
#
# COMPACT_ATOMS: atom_id res chain seq x y z
N MET A 1 -0.85 11.25 16.21
CA MET A 1 -1.84 10.58 15.35
C MET A 1 -1.52 10.95 13.92
N ARG A 2 -1.26 9.99 13.03
CA ARG A 2 -0.95 10.24 11.61
C ARG A 2 -2.13 9.74 10.78
N PHE A 3 -2.52 10.52 9.77
CA PHE A 3 -3.54 10.14 8.80
C PHE A 3 -2.83 9.76 7.50
N PRO A 4 -2.85 8.48 7.10
CA PRO A 4 -2.26 8.05 5.84
C PRO A 4 -3.07 8.55 4.64
N HIS A 5 -2.43 8.59 3.47
CA HIS A 5 -3.14 8.76 2.21
C HIS A 5 -4.12 7.59 2.00
N ASP A 6 -5.18 7.77 1.21
CA ASP A 6 -6.22 6.75 1.04
C ASP A 6 -5.67 5.44 0.44
N ALA A 7 -4.76 5.54 -0.52
CA ALA A 7 -4.07 4.39 -1.12
C ALA A 7 -3.19 3.67 -0.10
N ASP A 8 -2.51 4.39 0.79
CA ASP A 8 -1.72 3.81 1.87
C ASP A 8 -2.62 3.07 2.86
N ALA A 9 -3.74 3.68 3.25
CA ALA A 9 -4.72 3.06 4.13
C ALA A 9 -5.30 1.77 3.53
N PHE A 10 -5.61 1.79 2.24
CA PHE A 10 -6.04 0.61 1.49
C PHE A 10 -4.95 -0.46 1.51
N GLY A 11 -3.71 -0.11 1.17
CA GLY A 11 -2.59 -1.07 1.14
C GLY A 11 -2.29 -1.69 2.51
N ILE A 12 -2.35 -0.90 3.59
CA ILE A 12 -2.22 -1.41 4.96
C ILE A 12 -3.35 -2.40 5.28
N GLY A 13 -4.59 -2.09 4.88
CA GLY A 13 -5.73 -2.98 5.06
C GLY A 13 -5.57 -4.30 4.31
N GLU A 14 -5.15 -4.24 3.05
CA GLU A 14 -4.90 -5.43 2.22
C GLU A 14 -3.77 -6.29 2.78
N TYR A 15 -2.72 -5.70 3.34
CA TYR A 15 -1.64 -6.41 4.01
C TYR A 15 -2.10 -7.07 5.32
N ALA A 16 -2.89 -6.34 6.12
CA ALA A 16 -3.29 -6.81 7.44
C ALA A 16 -4.30 -7.97 7.38
N ALA A 17 -5.25 -7.91 6.44
CA ALA A 17 -6.37 -8.85 6.41
C ALA A 17 -6.96 -9.10 5.01
N GLY A 18 -6.36 -8.56 3.95
CA GLY A 18 -6.86 -8.69 2.58
C GLY A 18 -5.98 -9.59 1.71
N ALA A 19 -5.95 -9.28 0.42
CA ALA A 19 -5.28 -10.09 -0.58
C ALA A 19 -3.75 -10.11 -0.47
N ALA A 20 -3.16 -9.13 0.23
CA ALA A 20 -1.73 -9.07 0.48
C ALA A 20 -1.30 -9.75 1.80
N ALA A 21 -2.24 -10.32 2.56
CA ALA A 21 -1.93 -11.01 3.81
C ALA A 21 -0.96 -12.19 3.59
N GLY A 22 0.11 -12.23 4.38
CA GLY A 22 1.15 -13.27 4.30
C GLY A 22 2.24 -13.01 3.26
N HIS A 23 2.17 -11.91 2.52
CA HIS A 23 3.24 -11.46 1.63
C HIS A 23 4.14 -10.44 2.34
N GLU A 24 5.45 -10.49 2.09
CA GLU A 24 6.40 -9.52 2.67
C GLU A 24 6.24 -8.13 2.05
N ARG A 25 5.84 -8.06 0.77
CA ARG A 25 5.73 -6.83 0.00
C ARG A 25 4.49 -6.86 -0.88
N ALA A 26 3.86 -5.71 -1.09
CA ALA A 26 2.72 -5.58 -1.98
C ALA A 26 2.70 -4.23 -2.70
N LEU A 27 2.29 -4.23 -3.96
CA LEU A 27 1.87 -3.02 -4.68
C LEU A 27 0.34 -3.04 -4.75
N CYS A 28 -0.28 -2.07 -4.10
CA CYS A 28 -1.73 -1.89 -4.11
C CYS A 28 -2.07 -0.76 -5.08
N VAL A 29 -2.94 -1.02 -6.05
CA VAL A 29 -3.36 -0.02 -7.05
C VAL A 29 -4.87 0.16 -6.97
N THR A 30 -5.32 1.40 -6.91
CA THR A 30 -6.74 1.76 -6.95
C THR A 30 -7.07 2.40 -8.31
N LEU A 31 -8.17 1.97 -8.92
CA LEU A 31 -8.65 2.44 -10.21
C LEU A 31 -10.14 2.82 -10.09
N GLY A 32 -10.43 4.11 -10.26
CA GLY A 32 -11.78 4.68 -10.21
C GLY A 32 -11.88 5.94 -11.05
N SER A 33 -12.38 7.04 -10.50
CA SER A 33 -12.33 8.35 -11.16
C SER A 33 -10.90 8.92 -11.28
N GLY A 34 -9.96 8.37 -10.50
CA GLY A 34 -8.53 8.62 -10.58
C GLY A 34 -7.74 7.31 -10.44
N ILE A 35 -6.42 7.44 -10.36
CA ILE A 35 -5.49 6.35 -10.09
C ILE A 35 -4.67 6.66 -8.83
N GLY A 36 -4.51 5.66 -7.97
CA GLY A 36 -3.65 5.72 -6.79
C GLY A 36 -2.85 4.44 -6.64
N SER A 37 -1.71 4.54 -5.96
CA SER A 37 -0.91 3.38 -5.61
C SER A 37 -0.33 3.52 -4.21
N ALA A 38 -0.06 2.37 -3.58
CA ALA A 38 0.72 2.27 -2.37
C ALA A 38 1.68 1.08 -2.46
N PHE A 39 2.93 1.31 -2.10
CA PHE A 39 3.96 0.28 -1.98
C PHE A 39 4.06 -0.07 -0.51
N ILE A 40 3.82 -1.33 -0.17
CA ILE A 40 3.88 -1.85 1.20
C ILE A 40 5.11 -2.73 1.34
N ASP A 41 5.92 -2.48 2.37
CA ASP A 41 7.07 -3.30 2.76
C ASP A 41 6.92 -3.67 4.24
N HIS A 42 6.74 -4.96 4.53
CA HIS A 42 6.48 -5.51 5.87
C HIS A 42 5.35 -4.81 6.64
N GLY A 43 4.30 -4.36 5.93
CA GLY A 43 3.12 -3.72 6.50
C GLY A 43 3.19 -2.21 6.61
N GLU A 44 4.31 -1.59 6.22
CA GLU A 44 4.49 -0.14 6.23
C GLU A 44 4.49 0.42 4.80
N PRO A 45 3.78 1.54 4.54
CA PRO A 45 3.88 2.25 3.26
C PRO A 45 5.27 2.86 3.06
N VAL A 46 5.84 2.63 1.87
CA VAL A 46 7.14 3.17 1.46
C VAL A 46 6.98 4.11 0.25
N ASN A 47 7.67 5.24 0.28
CA ASN A 47 7.63 6.26 -0.78
C ASN A 47 8.98 6.45 -1.48
N GLU A 48 10.02 5.74 -1.03
CA GLU A 48 11.38 5.84 -1.53
C GLU A 48 12.02 4.45 -1.55
N GLY A 49 13.01 4.26 -2.43
CA GLY A 49 13.81 3.03 -2.53
C GLY A 49 13.88 2.48 -3.95
N ALA A 50 14.77 1.50 -4.18
CA ALA A 50 15.04 0.97 -5.52
C ALA A 50 13.84 0.28 -6.20
N LEU A 51 12.82 -0.10 -5.42
CA LEU A 51 11.61 -0.77 -5.89
C LEU A 51 10.39 0.17 -5.93
N VAL A 52 10.57 1.44 -5.58
CA VAL A 52 9.55 2.48 -5.64
C VAL A 52 9.92 3.45 -6.78
N PRO A 53 9.08 3.59 -7.82
CA PRO A 53 9.35 4.46 -8.98
C PRO A 53 9.46 5.95 -8.66
#